data_AF-A0A845JZC7-F1
#
_entry.id   AF-A0A845JZC7-F1
#
_cell.length_a   1.000
_cell.length_b   1.000
_cell.length_c   1.000
_cell.angle_alpha   90.00
_cell.angle_beta   90.00
_cell.angle_gamma   90.00
#
_symmetry.space_group_name_H-M   'P 1'
#
loop_
_entity.id
_entity.type
_entity.pdbx_description
1 polymer ?
#
loop_
_entity_poly.entity_id
_entity_poly.type
_entity_poly.pdbx_seq_one_letter_code
_entity_poly.pdbx_strand_id
1 'polypeptide(L)'
;MGHTIETFNNVKGGNSFYKAISHPAVADKAKSLVDKLEKSGPIALYDPLGFFTGFDEFHDTSSINFKDAFVQNIEQVGDKVAGLTAKPIDCFNYRKFGALFIVAFDSERLKKQIRHLVAGNYPIHSLDEMRLDETWLTNTRHYLSAENFATNYAFFREKGGLSTRLSTVNYWSNNGAKAVTLNFLLFDESGSVIADWSEVVKEPGAAIIVDSTRVRREFGLPEFIGQLFIHVIGIKGHDIVKYALDINSSAE
;
A
#
# COMPACT_ATOMS: atom_id res chain seq x y z
N MET A 1 1.55 -23.92 -3.75
CA MET A 1 2.69 -23.02 -4.04
C MET A 1 2.85 -22.13 -2.83
N GLY A 2 4.07 -21.99 -2.30
CA GLY A 2 4.31 -21.00 -1.24
C GLY A 2 4.26 -19.60 -1.84
N HIS A 3 3.69 -18.64 -1.10
CA HIS A 3 3.74 -17.23 -1.46
C HIS A 3 5.19 -16.74 -1.45
N THR A 4 5.58 -15.94 -2.44
CA THR A 4 6.93 -15.36 -2.60
C THR A 4 7.00 -13.92 -2.07
N ILE A 5 5.90 -13.40 -1.51
CA ILE A 5 5.84 -12.06 -0.92
C ILE A 5 6.94 -11.85 0.13
N GLU A 6 7.89 -10.97 -0.19
CA GLU A 6 8.81 -10.40 0.79
C GLU A 6 8.06 -9.36 1.64
N THR A 7 7.68 -9.68 2.87
CA THR A 7 7.06 -8.72 3.79
C THR A 7 8.09 -7.91 4.58
N PHE A 8 9.30 -8.46 4.75
CA PHE A 8 10.37 -7.89 5.54
C PHE A 8 11.75 -8.39 5.06
N ASN A 9 12.76 -7.51 5.09
CA ASN A 9 14.14 -7.87 4.81
C ASN A 9 15.05 -7.29 5.91
N ASN A 10 15.87 -8.12 6.56
CA ASN A 10 16.78 -7.70 7.65
C ASN A 10 17.76 -6.57 7.26
N VAL A 11 18.04 -6.38 5.96
CA VAL A 11 18.93 -5.34 5.43
C VAL A 11 18.17 -4.07 5.06
N LYS A 12 16.92 -4.19 4.59
CA LYS A 12 16.12 -3.05 4.08
C LYS A 12 15.00 -2.58 5.04
N GLY A 13 14.72 -3.34 6.10
CA GLY A 13 13.60 -3.11 7.02
C GLY A 13 12.28 -3.69 6.50
N GLY A 14 11.15 -3.11 6.94
CA GLY A 14 9.83 -3.45 6.41
C GLY A 14 9.75 -3.18 4.91
N ASN A 15 9.09 -4.05 4.15
CA ASN A 15 8.99 -3.86 2.71
C ASN A 15 7.95 -2.78 2.38
N SER A 16 8.41 -1.54 2.14
CA SER A 16 7.54 -0.42 1.72
C SER A 16 6.69 -0.74 0.50
N PHE A 17 7.22 -1.54 -0.44
CA PHE A 17 6.47 -1.93 -1.62
C PHE A 17 5.25 -2.79 -1.25
N TYR A 18 5.47 -3.81 -0.40
CA TYR A 18 4.37 -4.64 0.12
C TYR A 18 3.31 -3.78 0.82
N LYS A 19 3.74 -2.91 1.74
CA LYS A 19 2.82 -2.02 2.45
C LYS A 19 2.06 -1.07 1.51
N ALA A 20 2.71 -0.61 0.44
CA ALA A 20 2.09 0.26 -0.55
C ALA A 20 0.99 -0.43 -1.36
N ILE A 21 1.26 -1.64 -1.87
CA ILE A 21 0.30 -2.37 -2.73
C ILE A 21 -0.83 -3.01 -1.93
N SER A 22 -0.64 -3.24 -0.62
CA SER A 22 -1.62 -3.82 0.29
C SER A 22 -2.34 -2.78 1.16
N HIS A 23 -2.06 -1.49 0.97
CA HIS A 23 -2.65 -0.45 1.81
C HIS A 23 -4.17 -0.36 1.59
N PRO A 24 -5.02 -0.40 2.64
CA PRO A 24 -6.47 -0.40 2.44
C PRO A 24 -7.00 0.80 1.68
N ALA A 25 -6.46 1.99 1.95
CA ALA A 25 -6.83 3.22 1.23
C ALA A 25 -6.51 3.24 -0.28
N VAL A 26 -5.78 2.24 -0.81
CA VAL A 26 -5.53 2.12 -2.26
C VAL A 26 -6.32 0.99 -2.92
N ALA A 27 -7.14 0.23 -2.18
CA ALA A 27 -7.83 -0.96 -2.69
C ALA A 27 -8.67 -0.66 -3.96
N ASP A 28 -9.49 0.39 -3.92
CA ASP A 28 -10.31 0.80 -5.07
C ASP A 28 -9.46 1.30 -6.24
N LYS A 29 -8.36 2.01 -5.96
CA LYS A 29 -7.44 2.48 -7.01
C LYS A 29 -6.70 1.32 -7.68
N ALA A 30 -6.31 0.31 -6.90
CA ALA A 30 -5.68 -0.92 -7.40
C ALA A 30 -6.64 -1.69 -8.31
N LYS A 31 -7.89 -1.89 -7.86
CA LYS A 31 -8.95 -2.48 -8.69
C LYS A 31 -9.17 -1.70 -9.98
N SER A 32 -9.28 -0.37 -9.89
CA SER A 32 -9.43 0.48 -11.07
C SER A 32 -8.24 0.38 -12.04
N LEU A 33 -7.02 0.21 -11.54
CA LEU A 33 -5.83 0.00 -12.37
C LEU A 33 -5.90 -1.35 -13.08
N VAL A 34 -6.23 -2.44 -12.37
CA VAL A 34 -6.42 -3.77 -12.96
C VAL A 34 -7.51 -3.75 -14.03
N ASP A 35 -8.70 -3.24 -13.73
CA ASP A 35 -9.82 -3.11 -14.68
C ASP A 35 -9.42 -2.32 -15.94
N LYS A 36 -8.57 -1.31 -15.79
CA LYS A 36 -8.09 -0.49 -16.90
C LYS A 36 -7.09 -1.25 -17.77
N LEU A 37 -6.20 -2.02 -17.16
CA LEU A 37 -5.25 -2.88 -17.86
C LEU A 37 -5.97 -3.98 -18.64
N GLU A 38 -7.00 -4.60 -18.07
CA GLU A 38 -7.85 -5.59 -18.75
C GLU A 38 -8.49 -5.01 -20.02
N LYS A 39 -9.05 -3.80 -19.93
CA LYS A 39 -9.75 -3.12 -21.03
C LYS A 39 -8.80 -2.57 -22.11
N SER A 40 -7.50 -2.52 -21.84
CA SER A 40 -6.50 -1.94 -22.75
C SER A 40 -6.05 -2.91 -23.86
N GLY A 41 -6.56 -4.14 -23.89
CA GLY A 41 -6.21 -5.13 -24.91
C GLY A 41 -4.84 -5.77 -24.65
N PRO A 42 -4.04 -6.09 -25.69
CA PRO A 42 -2.70 -6.66 -25.50
C PRO A 42 -1.78 -5.72 -24.72
N ILE A 43 -1.28 -6.15 -23.57
CA ILE A 43 -0.39 -5.35 -22.71
C ILE A 43 1.06 -5.79 -22.86
N ALA A 44 1.96 -4.81 -23.02
CA ALA A 44 3.38 -4.98 -22.74
C ALA A 44 3.62 -4.73 -21.24
N LEU A 45 4.19 -5.72 -20.55
CA LEU A 45 4.59 -5.59 -19.15
C LEU A 45 6.04 -5.13 -19.09
N TYR A 46 6.32 -4.03 -18.40
CA TYR A 46 7.69 -3.57 -18.12
C TYR A 46 7.93 -3.59 -16.62
N ASP A 47 8.78 -4.51 -16.17
CA ASP A 47 9.14 -4.68 -14.76
C ASP A 47 10.62 -4.32 -14.53
N PRO A 48 10.95 -3.02 -14.44
CA PRO A 48 12.34 -2.59 -14.29
C PRO A 48 12.95 -2.89 -12.92
N LEU A 49 12.12 -3.16 -11.90
CA LEU A 49 12.53 -3.27 -10.50
C LEU A 49 12.23 -4.65 -9.89
N GLY A 50 11.61 -5.57 -10.63
CA GLY A 50 11.26 -6.90 -10.15
C GLY A 50 10.05 -6.91 -9.21
N PHE A 51 9.11 -5.98 -9.40
CA PHE A 51 7.95 -5.79 -8.53
C PHE A 51 6.70 -6.53 -9.00
N PHE A 52 6.69 -7.09 -10.22
CA PHE A 52 5.49 -7.69 -10.77
C PHE A 52 4.99 -8.87 -9.95
N THR A 53 5.88 -9.79 -9.56
CA THR A 53 5.48 -10.97 -8.77
C THR A 53 4.78 -10.58 -7.48
N GLY A 54 5.30 -9.58 -6.75
CA GLY A 54 4.65 -9.11 -5.53
C GLY A 54 3.30 -8.43 -5.78
N PHE A 55 3.16 -7.72 -6.90
CA PHE A 55 1.88 -7.12 -7.31
C PHE A 55 0.84 -8.19 -7.68
N ASP A 56 1.22 -9.19 -8.47
CA ASP A 56 0.37 -10.30 -8.93
C ASP A 56 -0.07 -11.23 -7.79
N GLU A 57 0.75 -11.41 -6.75
CA GLU A 57 0.34 -12.18 -5.57
C GLU A 57 -0.75 -11.47 -4.73
N PHE A 58 -0.88 -10.14 -4.85
CA PHE A 58 -1.84 -9.35 -4.06
C PHE A 58 -3.07 -8.92 -4.85
N HIS A 59 -2.95 -8.79 -6.17
CA HIS A 59 -4.00 -8.34 -7.07
C HIS A 59 -4.17 -9.38 -8.17
N ASP A 60 -5.40 -9.86 -8.41
CA ASP A 60 -5.67 -10.81 -9.49
C ASP A 60 -5.37 -10.17 -10.84
N THR A 61 -4.30 -10.60 -11.51
CA THR A 61 -3.93 -10.15 -12.86
C THR A 61 -4.24 -11.18 -13.95
N SER A 62 -4.90 -12.28 -13.62
CA SER A 62 -5.11 -13.43 -14.52
C SER A 62 -5.92 -13.10 -15.78
N SER A 63 -6.78 -12.09 -15.69
CA SER A 63 -7.60 -11.52 -16.76
C SER A 63 -6.84 -10.56 -17.68
N ILE A 64 -5.67 -10.07 -17.27
CA ILE A 64 -4.88 -9.11 -18.04
C ILE A 64 -4.14 -9.83 -19.17
N ASN A 65 -4.32 -9.35 -20.40
CA ASN A 65 -3.72 -9.94 -21.59
C ASN A 65 -2.26 -9.51 -21.79
N PHE A 66 -1.37 -9.92 -20.89
CA PHE A 66 0.07 -9.72 -21.06
C PHE A 66 0.59 -10.54 -22.26
N LYS A 67 1.22 -9.86 -23.23
CA LYS A 67 1.76 -10.49 -24.44
C LYS A 67 3.27 -10.64 -24.43
N ASP A 68 3.98 -9.64 -23.90
CA ASP A 68 5.42 -9.65 -23.72
C ASP A 68 5.77 -9.03 -22.36
N ALA A 69 6.85 -9.54 -21.76
CA ALA A 69 7.46 -8.97 -20.56
C ALA A 69 8.83 -8.40 -20.89
N PHE A 70 9.11 -7.21 -20.35
CA PHE A 70 10.33 -6.45 -20.55
C PHE A 70 10.97 -6.13 -19.21
N VAL A 71 12.31 -6.15 -19.16
CA VAL A 71 13.10 -5.82 -17.97
C VAL A 71 14.19 -4.82 -18.33
N GLN A 72 14.71 -4.14 -17.30
CA GLN A 72 15.83 -3.22 -17.43
C GLN A 72 17.17 -3.87 -17.04
N ASN A 73 17.16 -4.78 -16.07
CA ASN A 73 18.36 -5.51 -15.67
C ASN A 73 18.67 -6.62 -16.68
N ILE A 74 19.87 -6.60 -17.26
CA ILE A 74 20.33 -7.61 -18.23
C ILE A 74 20.35 -9.00 -17.60
N GLU A 75 20.65 -9.11 -16.30
CA GLU A 75 20.67 -10.39 -15.58
C GLU A 75 19.29 -11.05 -15.50
N GLN A 76 18.21 -10.27 -15.62
CA GLN A 76 16.83 -10.77 -15.59
C GLN A 76 16.30 -11.13 -16.98
N VAL A 77 17.07 -10.89 -18.05
CA VAL A 77 16.66 -11.28 -19.41
C VAL A 77 16.64 -12.80 -19.50
N GLY A 78 15.53 -13.36 -19.98
CA GLY A 78 15.30 -14.81 -20.03
C GLY A 78 14.48 -15.36 -18.86
N ASP A 79 14.40 -14.63 -17.74
CA ASP A 79 13.58 -15.01 -16.59
C ASP A 79 12.09 -15.01 -16.91
N LYS A 80 11.29 -15.61 -16.02
CA LYS A 80 9.84 -15.61 -16.12
C LYS A 80 9.23 -14.45 -15.34
N VAL A 81 8.47 -13.60 -16.04
CA VAL A 81 7.64 -12.54 -15.47
C VAL A 81 6.25 -12.68 -16.08
N ALA A 82 5.21 -12.80 -15.26
CA ALA A 82 3.84 -13.14 -15.72
C ALA A 82 3.79 -14.43 -16.58
N GLY A 83 4.67 -15.40 -16.33
CA GLY A 83 4.82 -16.61 -17.16
C GLY A 83 5.50 -16.38 -18.52
N LEU A 84 5.76 -15.14 -18.90
CA LEU A 84 6.41 -14.74 -20.15
C LEU A 84 7.93 -14.69 -19.96
N THR A 85 8.67 -15.03 -21.02
CA THR A 85 10.13 -14.89 -21.02
C THR A 85 10.49 -13.41 -21.18
N ALA A 86 11.16 -12.85 -20.18
CA ALA A 86 11.56 -11.45 -20.13
C ALA A 86 12.56 -11.10 -21.24
N LYS A 87 12.32 -9.98 -21.91
CA LYS A 87 13.17 -9.40 -22.96
C LYS A 87 13.79 -8.09 -22.46
N PRO A 88 14.90 -7.62 -23.02
CA PRO A 88 15.34 -6.27 -22.72
C PRO A 88 14.36 -5.24 -23.31
N ILE A 89 14.19 -4.12 -22.61
CA ILE A 89 13.23 -3.07 -22.98
C ILE A 89 13.48 -2.44 -24.37
N ASP A 90 14.69 -2.53 -24.90
CA ASP A 90 15.02 -2.07 -26.26
C ASP A 90 14.29 -2.85 -27.37
N CYS A 91 13.84 -4.07 -27.09
CA CYS A 91 13.05 -4.90 -27.99
C CYS A 91 11.57 -4.48 -28.04
N PHE A 92 11.16 -3.53 -27.20
CA PHE A 92 9.78 -3.06 -27.14
C PHE A 92 9.38 -2.35 -28.44
N ASN A 93 8.22 -2.73 -28.97
CA ASN A 93 7.61 -2.11 -30.13
C ASN A 93 6.15 -1.76 -29.82
N TYR A 94 5.89 -0.48 -29.55
CA TYR A 94 4.58 0.02 -29.15
C TYR A 94 3.44 -0.34 -30.12
N ARG A 95 3.74 -0.59 -31.41
CA ARG A 95 2.71 -0.93 -32.42
C ARG A 95 2.06 -2.31 -32.22
N LYS A 96 2.64 -3.16 -31.37
CA LYS A 96 2.16 -4.52 -31.10
C LYS A 96 1.18 -4.62 -29.93
N PHE A 97 1.04 -3.55 -29.15
CA PHE A 97 0.34 -3.56 -27.88
C PHE A 97 -0.65 -2.40 -27.81
N GLY A 98 -1.72 -2.56 -27.03
CA GLY A 98 -2.68 -1.49 -26.76
C GLY A 98 -2.19 -0.52 -25.68
N ALA A 99 -1.39 -0.99 -24.72
CA ALA A 99 -0.74 -0.16 -23.71
C ALA A 99 0.56 -0.79 -23.18
N LEU A 100 1.37 0.03 -22.51
CA LEU A 100 2.51 -0.40 -21.71
C LEU A 100 2.18 -0.25 -20.23
N PHE A 101 2.39 -1.29 -19.44
CA PHE A 101 2.28 -1.24 -17.98
C PHE A 101 3.68 -1.25 -17.35
N ILE A 102 4.02 -0.17 -16.65
CA ILE A 102 5.28 -0.04 -15.90
C ILE A 102 5.04 -0.42 -14.44
N VAL A 103 5.64 -1.51 -13.99
CA VAL A 103 5.50 -2.00 -12.61
C VAL A 103 6.44 -1.25 -11.67
N ALA A 104 6.15 0.04 -11.48
CA ALA A 104 6.90 0.89 -10.56
C ALA A 104 6.04 2.07 -10.09
N PHE A 105 6.25 2.46 -8.84
CA PHE A 105 5.93 3.80 -8.36
C PHE A 105 7.06 4.78 -8.72
N ASP A 106 6.78 6.08 -8.63
CA ASP A 106 7.70 7.16 -9.05
C ASP A 106 8.19 6.96 -10.50
N SER A 107 7.28 6.52 -11.38
CA SER A 107 7.61 6.01 -12.72
C SER A 107 8.01 7.08 -13.73
N GLU A 108 7.86 8.36 -13.41
CA GLU A 108 8.15 9.47 -14.32
C GLU A 108 9.58 9.45 -14.87
N ARG A 109 10.57 9.05 -14.05
CA ARG A 109 11.95 8.87 -14.52
C ARG A 109 12.06 7.73 -15.54
N LEU A 110 11.38 6.61 -15.29
CA LEU A 110 11.36 5.45 -16.17
C LEU A 110 10.66 5.79 -17.50
N LYS A 111 9.51 6.47 -17.45
CA LYS A 111 8.79 6.98 -18.63
C LYS A 111 9.69 7.87 -19.50
N LYS A 112 10.45 8.79 -18.89
CA LYS A 112 11.41 9.64 -19.61
C LYS A 112 12.51 8.83 -20.31
N GLN A 113 13.03 7.79 -19.68
CA GLN A 113 14.06 6.92 -20.26
C GLN A 113 13.56 6.20 -21.52
N ILE A 114 12.33 5.68 -21.49
CA ILE A 114 11.75 4.91 -22.60
C ILE A 114 10.96 5.77 -23.59
N ARG A 115 10.91 7.09 -23.41
CA ARG A 115 10.08 8.00 -24.24
C ARG A 115 10.35 7.86 -25.74
N HIS A 116 11.58 7.55 -26.10
CA HIS A 116 12.00 7.36 -27.49
C HIS A 116 11.46 6.08 -28.14
N LEU A 117 10.95 5.12 -27.35
CA LEU A 117 10.38 3.85 -27.81
C LEU A 117 8.88 3.92 -28.10
N VAL A 118 8.22 5.02 -27.73
CA VAL A 118 6.78 5.25 -27.90
C VAL A 118 6.55 6.48 -28.79
N ALA A 119 5.42 6.50 -29.50
CA ALA A 119 5.03 7.63 -30.34
C ALA A 119 3.72 8.27 -29.86
N GLY A 120 3.63 9.60 -29.97
CA GLY A 120 2.41 10.35 -29.65
C GLY A 120 1.92 10.13 -28.22
N ASN A 121 0.61 9.98 -28.06
CA ASN A 121 -0.07 9.77 -26.78
C ASN A 121 -0.28 8.26 -26.49
N TYR A 122 0.69 7.43 -26.82
CA TYR A 122 0.61 5.98 -26.57
C TYR A 122 0.29 5.70 -25.08
N PRO A 123 -0.71 4.86 -24.75
CA PRO A 123 -1.11 4.63 -23.37
C PRO A 123 0.00 3.97 -22.54
N ILE A 124 0.35 4.62 -21.44
CA ILE A 124 1.31 4.10 -20.45
C ILE A 124 0.65 4.17 -19.08
N HIS A 125 0.55 3.02 -18.42
CA HIS A 125 0.05 2.85 -17.06
C HIS A 125 1.22 2.55 -16.12
N SER A 126 1.06 2.90 -14.84
CA SER A 126 2.01 2.52 -13.81
C SER A 126 1.34 2.39 -12.45
N LEU A 127 2.09 1.88 -11.47
CA LEU A 127 1.61 1.84 -10.08
C LEU A 127 1.37 3.24 -9.50
N ASP A 128 1.85 4.31 -10.15
CA ASP A 128 1.53 5.68 -9.71
C ASP A 128 0.02 5.96 -9.69
N GLU A 129 -0.78 5.27 -10.52
CA GLU A 129 -2.24 5.41 -10.58
C GLU A 129 -2.94 4.90 -9.30
N MET A 130 -2.26 4.08 -8.50
CA MET A 130 -2.78 3.55 -7.23
C MET A 130 -2.06 4.11 -5.99
N ARG A 131 -1.40 5.27 -6.11
CA ARG A 131 -0.77 5.92 -4.96
C ARG A 131 -1.77 6.36 -3.91
N LEU A 132 -1.33 6.35 -2.67
CA LEU A 132 -1.94 7.14 -1.61
C LEU A 132 -1.96 8.62 -1.99
N ASP A 133 -2.98 9.32 -1.52
CA ASP A 133 -3.06 10.77 -1.65
C ASP A 133 -1.93 11.43 -0.85
N GLU A 134 -1.48 12.62 -1.26
CA GLU A 134 -0.34 13.30 -0.61
C GLU A 134 -0.58 13.59 0.88
N THR A 135 -1.85 13.73 1.28
CA THR A 135 -2.24 13.92 2.69
C THR A 135 -1.97 12.70 3.57
N TRP A 136 -1.70 11.54 2.97
CA TRP A 136 -1.31 10.30 3.65
C TRP A 136 0.21 10.05 3.63
N LEU A 137 1.02 11.01 3.18
CA LEU A 137 2.47 10.82 3.03
C LEU A 137 3.26 11.70 4.00
N THR A 138 4.26 11.10 4.64
CA THR A 138 5.28 11.84 5.40
C THR A 138 6.31 12.47 4.45
N ASN A 139 6.68 11.76 3.38
CA ASN A 139 7.64 12.15 2.36
C ASN A 139 7.02 12.04 0.97
N THR A 140 6.66 13.19 0.42
CA THR A 140 6.05 13.31 -0.90
C THR A 140 7.02 13.15 -2.06
N ARG A 141 8.35 13.19 -1.80
CA ARG A 141 9.38 13.13 -2.86
C ARG A 141 9.70 11.71 -3.31
N HIS A 142 9.56 10.73 -2.42
CA HIS A 142 9.92 9.34 -2.65
C HIS A 142 8.80 8.47 -2.07
N TYR A 143 7.96 7.91 -2.95
CA TYR A 143 6.74 7.24 -2.53
C TYR A 143 7.05 6.04 -1.63
N LEU A 144 8.03 5.22 -2.02
CA LEU A 144 8.43 4.01 -1.28
C LEU A 144 9.36 4.27 -0.08
N SER A 145 9.50 5.51 0.38
CA SER A 145 10.17 5.79 1.66
C SER A 145 9.45 5.07 2.80
N ALA A 146 10.21 4.40 3.67
CA ALA A 146 9.63 3.66 4.80
C ALA A 146 8.73 4.54 5.69
N GLU A 147 9.06 5.83 5.81
CA GLU A 147 8.28 6.80 6.59
C GLU A 147 6.87 7.09 6.06
N ASN A 148 6.57 6.70 4.83
CA ASN A 148 5.22 6.78 4.25
C ASN A 148 4.33 5.60 4.63
N PHE A 149 4.90 4.55 5.22
CA PHE A 149 4.18 3.31 5.51
C PHE A 149 4.38 2.87 6.96
N ALA A 150 4.25 3.83 7.88
CA ALA A 150 4.13 3.54 9.30
C ALA A 150 2.72 3.06 9.62
N THR A 151 2.49 1.78 9.34
CA THR A 151 1.15 1.17 9.40
C THR A 151 1.13 -0.02 10.34
N ASN A 152 -0.01 -0.27 10.98
CA ASN A 152 -0.29 -1.52 11.69
C ASN A 152 -1.80 -1.78 11.78
N TYR A 153 -2.17 -3.01 12.12
CA TYR A 153 -3.54 -3.42 12.37
C TYR A 153 -3.70 -3.80 13.84
N ALA A 154 -4.88 -3.51 14.41
CA ALA A 154 -5.28 -3.97 15.72
C ALA A 154 -6.65 -4.63 15.66
N PHE A 155 -6.81 -5.74 16.38
CA PHE A 155 -8.14 -6.33 16.59
C PHE A 155 -8.99 -5.37 17.42
N PHE A 156 -10.21 -5.08 16.96
CA PHE A 156 -11.11 -4.14 17.61
C PHE A 156 -12.49 -4.78 17.82
N ARG A 157 -13.02 -4.68 19.04
CA ARG A 157 -14.31 -5.27 19.40
C ARG A 157 -15.03 -4.39 20.40
N GLU A 158 -16.31 -4.17 20.14
CA GLU A 158 -17.28 -3.59 21.07
C GLU A 158 -18.59 -4.38 20.91
N LYS A 159 -18.64 -5.57 21.52
CA LYS A 159 -19.75 -6.52 21.34
C LYS A 159 -19.83 -7.52 22.48
N GLY A 160 -21.05 -7.71 23.00
CA GLY A 160 -21.34 -8.74 24.01
C GLY A 160 -20.61 -8.48 25.33
N GLY A 161 -20.65 -7.22 25.80
CA GLY A 161 -20.02 -6.79 27.06
C GLY A 161 -18.50 -6.71 27.04
N LEU A 162 -17.85 -6.99 25.91
CA LEU A 162 -16.40 -6.88 25.72
C LEU A 162 -16.04 -5.66 24.89
N SER A 163 -15.02 -4.93 25.35
CA SER A 163 -14.46 -3.75 24.69
C SER A 163 -12.94 -3.86 24.54
N THR A 164 -12.40 -3.33 23.46
CA THR A 164 -10.95 -3.21 23.23
C THR A 164 -10.47 -1.77 23.45
N ARG A 165 -9.29 -1.62 24.04
CA ARG A 165 -8.57 -0.35 24.12
C ARG A 165 -7.17 -0.52 23.56
N LEU A 166 -6.84 0.28 22.55
CA LEU A 166 -5.49 0.41 22.05
C LEU A 166 -4.79 1.58 22.74
N SER A 167 -3.57 1.33 23.20
CA SER A 167 -2.69 2.33 23.80
C SER A 167 -1.34 2.35 23.08
N THR A 168 -0.90 3.51 22.64
CA THR A 168 0.45 3.75 22.12
C THR A 168 0.98 5.09 22.63
N VAL A 169 2.18 5.47 22.21
CA VAL A 169 2.83 6.72 22.60
C VAL A 169 3.49 7.34 21.38
N ASN A 170 3.50 8.67 21.30
CA ASN A 170 4.21 9.41 20.27
C ASN A 170 5.73 9.35 20.50
N TYR A 171 6.35 8.19 20.31
CA TYR A 171 7.80 8.04 20.41
C TYR A 171 8.56 8.60 19.20
N TRP A 172 7.86 8.91 18.09
CA TRP A 172 8.49 9.54 16.93
C TRP A 172 9.00 10.95 17.24
N SER A 173 8.38 11.64 18.21
CA SER A 173 8.88 12.94 18.67
C SER A 173 10.31 12.86 19.22
N ASN A 174 10.71 11.72 19.79
CA ASN A 174 12.09 11.51 20.28
C ASN A 174 13.11 11.47 19.14
N ASN A 175 12.64 11.23 17.91
CA ASN A 175 13.45 11.30 16.69
C ASN A 175 13.30 12.65 15.96
N GLY A 176 12.59 13.61 16.56
CA GLY A 176 12.39 14.96 16.04
C GLY A 176 11.18 15.12 15.11
N ALA A 177 10.21 14.19 15.13
CA ALA A 177 8.91 14.40 14.50
C ALA A 177 8.15 15.55 15.19
N LYS A 178 7.49 16.41 14.40
CA LYS A 178 6.84 17.64 14.92
C LYS A 178 5.34 17.73 14.68
N ALA A 179 4.82 17.00 13.70
CA ALA A 179 3.42 17.09 13.28
C ALA A 179 2.90 15.68 13.00
N VAL A 180 2.81 14.87 14.06
CA VAL A 180 2.37 13.47 13.95
C VAL A 180 0.85 13.43 13.88
N THR A 181 0.32 12.76 12.85
CA THR A 181 -1.12 12.51 12.68
C THR A 181 -1.34 11.02 12.53
N LEU A 182 -2.36 10.47 13.18
CA LEU A 182 -2.78 9.10 13.00
C LEU A 182 -4.07 9.10 12.20
N ASN A 183 -4.08 8.41 11.07
CA ASN A 183 -5.29 8.08 10.33
C ASN A 183 -5.73 6.67 10.70
N PHE A 184 -7.03 6.49 10.84
CA PHE A 184 -7.66 5.27 11.27
C PHE A 184 -8.74 4.86 10.28
N LEU A 185 -8.74 3.58 9.92
CA LEU A 185 -9.85 2.94 9.20
C LEU A 185 -10.32 1.75 10.05
N LEU A 186 -11.56 1.76 10.48
CA LEU A 186 -12.18 0.64 11.18
C LEU A 186 -12.98 -0.19 10.18
N PHE A 187 -12.60 -1.46 10.04
CA PHE A 187 -13.29 -2.45 9.23
C PHE A 187 -14.17 -3.34 10.10
N ASP A 188 -15.34 -3.74 9.59
CA ASP A 188 -16.16 -4.79 10.18
C ASP A 188 -15.71 -6.21 9.75
N GLU A 189 -16.44 -7.24 10.20
CA GLU A 189 -16.17 -8.64 9.86
C GLU A 189 -16.27 -8.95 8.35
N SER A 190 -16.97 -8.12 7.58
CA SER A 190 -17.08 -8.26 6.12
C SER A 190 -15.93 -7.59 5.37
N GLY A 191 -15.08 -6.83 6.07
CA GLY A 191 -14.04 -5.98 5.47
C GLY A 191 -14.58 -4.63 4.99
N SER A 192 -15.80 -4.25 5.36
CA SER A 192 -16.36 -2.93 5.03
C SER A 192 -15.86 -1.87 6.01
N VAL A 193 -15.49 -0.68 5.51
CA VAL A 193 -15.13 0.46 6.37
C VAL A 193 -16.38 0.98 7.06
N ILE A 194 -16.39 0.93 8.39
CA ILE A 194 -17.49 1.42 9.24
C ILE A 194 -17.16 2.72 9.97
N ALA A 195 -15.89 3.11 10.06
CA ALA A 195 -15.45 4.43 10.51
C ALA A 195 -14.09 4.81 9.90
N ASP A 196 -13.91 6.09 9.61
CA ASP A 196 -12.69 6.70 9.05
C ASP A 196 -12.45 8.06 9.72
N TRP A 197 -11.29 8.25 10.35
CA TRP A 197 -10.94 9.50 11.01
C TRP A 197 -9.45 9.71 11.20
N SER A 198 -9.08 10.94 11.59
CA SER A 198 -7.71 11.35 11.88
C SER A 198 -7.59 11.99 13.26
N GLU A 199 -6.48 11.73 13.94
CA GLU A 199 -6.12 12.36 15.22
C GLU A 199 -4.74 13.02 15.12
N VAL A 200 -4.68 14.33 15.37
CA VAL A 200 -3.42 15.07 15.43
C VAL A 200 -2.83 14.97 16.84
N VAL A 201 -1.58 14.52 16.94
CA VAL A 201 -0.88 14.39 18.21
C VAL A 201 -0.11 15.67 18.52
N LYS A 202 -0.60 16.41 19.51
CA LYS A 202 -0.10 17.75 19.81
C LYS A 202 1.22 17.75 20.58
N GLU A 203 1.37 16.83 21.53
CA GLU A 203 2.49 16.86 22.47
C GLU A 203 3.53 15.76 22.19
N PRO A 204 4.84 16.06 22.33
CA PRO A 204 5.90 15.05 22.32
C PRO A 204 5.68 13.99 23.41
N GLY A 205 5.86 12.72 23.07
CA GLY A 205 5.69 11.62 24.03
C GLY A 205 4.27 11.45 24.58
N ALA A 206 3.26 12.11 24.00
CA ALA A 206 1.87 11.95 24.41
C ALA A 206 1.41 10.50 24.28
N ALA A 207 0.66 10.02 25.27
CA ALA A 207 -0.10 8.80 25.15
C ALA A 207 -1.23 8.99 24.13
N ILE A 208 -1.42 8.00 23.27
CA ILE A 208 -2.48 7.95 22.27
C ILE A 208 -3.35 6.76 22.60
N ILE A 209 -4.63 7.00 22.83
CA ILE A 209 -5.59 6.00 23.29
C ILE A 209 -6.79 5.99 22.35
N VAL A 210 -7.05 4.82 21.76
CA VAL A 210 -8.24 4.56 20.97
C VAL A 210 -9.07 3.52 21.70
N ASP A 211 -10.27 3.90 22.11
CA ASP A 211 -11.18 3.04 22.87
C ASP A 211 -12.38 2.69 22.01
N SER A 212 -12.65 1.39 21.85
CA SER A 212 -13.76 0.89 21.03
C SER A 212 -15.14 1.38 21.52
N THR A 213 -15.34 1.58 22.83
CA THR A 213 -16.58 2.20 23.35
C THR A 213 -16.70 3.67 22.93
N ARG A 214 -15.58 4.40 22.88
CA ARG A 214 -15.56 5.79 22.41
C ARG A 214 -15.89 5.83 20.92
N VAL A 215 -15.20 5.02 20.12
CA VAL A 215 -15.40 4.92 18.66
C VAL A 215 -16.84 4.55 18.35
N ARG A 216 -17.41 3.51 19.00
CA ARG A 216 -18.82 3.14 18.80
C ARG A 216 -19.77 4.31 19.02
N ARG A 217 -19.56 5.07 20.10
CA ARG A 217 -20.41 6.20 20.47
C ARG A 217 -20.26 7.38 19.51
N GLU A 218 -19.03 7.76 19.19
CA GLU A 218 -18.72 8.92 18.35
C GLU A 218 -19.24 8.74 16.91
N PHE A 219 -19.13 7.52 16.38
CA PHE A 219 -19.59 7.20 15.02
C PHE A 219 -21.01 6.61 14.98
N GLY A 220 -21.69 6.49 16.12
CA GLY A 220 -23.06 5.97 16.19
C GLY A 220 -23.18 4.52 15.70
N LEU A 221 -22.17 3.69 15.94
CA LEU A 221 -22.09 2.33 15.38
C LEU A 221 -22.92 1.32 16.18
N PRO A 222 -23.43 0.26 15.52
CA PRO A 222 -23.92 -0.92 16.23
C PRO A 222 -22.78 -1.62 16.99
N GLU A 223 -23.09 -2.69 17.72
CA GLU A 223 -22.03 -3.58 18.20
C GLU A 223 -21.22 -4.14 17.02
N PHE A 224 -19.90 -4.27 17.20
CA PHE A 224 -19.01 -4.72 16.13
C PHE A 224 -17.88 -5.61 16.63
N ILE A 225 -17.37 -6.43 15.71
CA ILE A 225 -16.05 -7.06 15.75
C ILE A 225 -15.37 -6.67 14.44
N GLY A 226 -14.09 -6.35 14.50
CA GLY A 226 -13.42 -5.74 13.37
C GLY A 226 -11.92 -5.62 13.51
N GLN A 227 -11.34 -4.90 12.57
CA GLN A 227 -9.92 -4.55 12.55
C GLN A 227 -9.77 -3.05 12.40
N LEU A 228 -8.98 -2.46 13.28
CA LEU A 228 -8.56 -1.07 13.19
C LEU A 228 -7.23 -1.02 12.44
N PHE A 229 -7.23 -0.46 11.23
CA PHE A 229 -6.02 -0.07 10.54
C PHE A 229 -5.55 1.29 11.03
N ILE A 230 -4.26 1.41 11.23
CA ILE A 230 -3.59 2.60 11.75
C ILE A 230 -2.51 2.98 10.74
N HIS A 231 -2.51 4.24 10.29
CA HIS A 231 -1.45 4.84 9.51
C HIS A 231 -0.95 6.09 10.22
N VAL A 232 0.35 6.20 10.45
CA VAL A 232 0.96 7.37 11.11
C VAL A 232 1.74 8.22 10.10
N ILE A 233 1.38 9.51 10.01
CA ILE A 233 1.98 10.51 9.13
C ILE A 233 2.84 11.48 9.94
N GLY A 234 3.86 12.05 9.32
CA GLY A 234 4.74 13.05 9.92
C GLY A 234 5.77 12.42 10.87
N ILE A 235 6.02 11.12 10.71
CA ILE A 235 6.94 10.37 11.55
C ILE A 235 8.40 10.67 11.22
N LYS A 236 9.29 10.30 12.14
CA LYS A 236 10.75 10.33 11.93
C LYS A 236 11.39 9.18 12.70
N GLY A 237 12.49 8.63 12.18
CA GLY A 237 13.23 7.55 12.81
C GLY A 237 12.84 6.17 12.29
N HIS A 238 11.66 5.65 12.67
CA HIS A 238 11.23 4.30 12.26
C HIS A 238 9.74 4.22 11.90
N ASP A 239 9.42 3.27 11.02
CA ASP A 239 8.11 3.00 10.42
C ASP A 239 7.30 1.92 11.17
N ILE A 240 7.79 1.47 12.32
CA ILE A 240 7.08 0.52 13.18
C ILE A 240 6.08 1.29 14.04
N VAL A 241 4.82 0.86 14.07
CA VAL A 241 3.79 1.31 15.01
C VAL A 241 3.63 0.25 16.10
N LYS A 242 4.05 0.56 17.32
CA LYS A 242 3.95 -0.33 18.49
C LYS A 242 2.74 0.07 19.32
N TYR A 243 1.98 -0.89 19.82
CA TYR A 243 0.86 -0.63 20.71
C TYR A 243 0.68 -1.75 21.72
N ALA A 244 0.00 -1.45 22.82
CA ALA A 244 -0.63 -2.42 23.71
C ALA A 244 -2.12 -2.48 23.41
N LEU A 245 -2.71 -3.67 23.47
CA LEU A 245 -4.14 -3.89 23.26
C LEU A 245 -4.72 -4.56 24.51
N ASP A 246 -5.59 -3.84 25.19
CA ASP A 246 -6.31 -4.32 26.36
C ASP A 246 -7.70 -4.79 25.94
N ILE A 247 -8.17 -5.90 26.51
CA ILE A 247 -9.54 -6.37 26.37
C ILE A 247 -10.20 -6.26 27.74
N ASN A 248 -11.24 -5.44 27.82
CA ASN A 248 -12.02 -5.27 29.03
C ASN A 248 -13.33 -6.03 28.92
N SER A 249 -13.79 -6.56 30.06
CA SER A 249 -15.14 -7.06 30.23
C SER A 249 -15.89 -6.16 31.20
N SER A 250 -17.09 -5.75 30.80
CA SER A 250 -18.08 -5.35 31.80
C SER A 250 -18.51 -6.63 32.52
N ALA A 251 -17.96 -6.86 33.72
CA ALA A 251 -18.47 -7.91 34.60
C ALA A 251 -19.93 -7.56 34.93
N GLU A 252 -20.84 -8.50 34.68
CA GLU A 252 -22.18 -8.49 35.29
C GLU A 252 -22.07 -8.69 36.80
#